data_AF-A0A814U3J3-F1
#
_entry.id   AF-A0A814U3J3-F1
#
_cell.length_a   1.000
_cell.length_b   1.000
_cell.length_c   1.000
_cell.angle_alpha   90.00
_cell.angle_beta   90.00
_cell.angle_gamma   90.00
#
_symmetry.space_group_name_H-M   'P 1'
#
loop_
_entity.id
_entity.type
_entity.pdbx_description
1 polymer ?
#
loop_
_entity_poly.entity_id
_entity_poly.type
_entity_poly.pdbx_seq_one_letter_code
_entity_poly.pdbx_strand_id
1 'polypeptide(L)'
;MSRKRTISSTSNKPSYLNFDHESYGWKANIDYREHPELYRIGRGEQGVLICQPYKNEICPHWRFKTIEQAIQSSDKIYELFLNYLHQNDFVGADMARKYLQMGFTRSRRYANHTSGRKYDKKTFDILPQEETHMNNEKAQSANIFKEKWFEAKNNELYKEMANKHRTMYEKNQQETQRKINNKK
;
A
#
# COMPACT_ATOMS: atom_id res chain seq x y z
N MET A 1 30.48 -9.42 -32.82
CA MET A 1 29.69 -8.17 -32.82
C MET A 1 28.82 -8.14 -31.58
N SER A 2 29.31 -7.49 -30.52
CA SER A 2 28.66 -7.47 -29.20
C SER A 2 27.66 -6.30 -29.15
N ARG A 3 26.37 -6.60 -28.97
CA ARG A 3 25.32 -5.57 -28.81
C ARG A 3 25.54 -4.84 -27.49
N LYS A 4 26.10 -3.63 -27.56
CA LYS A 4 26.15 -2.68 -26.44
C LYS A 4 24.72 -2.43 -25.98
N ARG A 5 24.39 -2.83 -24.74
CA ARG A 5 23.19 -2.36 -24.04
C ARG A 5 23.33 -0.85 -23.88
N THR A 6 22.49 -0.10 -24.58
CA THR A 6 22.26 1.32 -24.34
C THR A 6 21.65 1.46 -22.94
N ILE A 7 22.48 1.90 -21.98
CA ILE A 7 22.01 2.35 -20.68
C ILE A 7 21.28 3.67 -20.95
N SER A 8 19.95 3.62 -21.01
CA SER A 8 19.11 4.81 -20.98
C SER A 8 19.44 5.57 -19.68
N SER A 9 19.92 6.80 -19.84
CA SER A 9 20.18 7.73 -18.75
C SER A 9 18.88 8.03 -18.02
N THR A 10 18.60 7.25 -16.98
CA THR A 10 17.52 7.60 -16.05
C THR A 10 17.94 8.88 -15.35
N SER A 11 17.22 9.97 -15.63
CA SER A 11 17.36 11.22 -14.90
C SER A 11 17.33 10.93 -13.39
N ASN A 12 18.22 11.53 -12.60
CA ASN A 12 18.24 11.46 -11.12
C ASN A 12 16.98 12.02 -10.44
N LYS A 13 15.91 12.25 -11.22
CA LYS A 13 14.64 12.85 -10.79
C LYS A 13 13.73 11.76 -10.23
N PRO A 14 13.04 12.02 -9.11
CA PRO A 14 12.12 11.05 -8.52
C PRO A 14 10.96 10.66 -9.45
N SER A 15 10.56 9.39 -9.39
CA SER A 15 9.51 8.82 -10.25
C SER A 15 8.12 9.45 -10.06
N TYR A 16 7.87 10.14 -8.94
CA TYR A 16 6.59 10.81 -8.69
C TYR A 16 6.37 12.07 -9.55
N LEU A 17 7.41 12.62 -10.19
CA LEU A 17 7.30 13.84 -11.00
C LEU A 17 6.58 13.61 -12.33
N ASN A 18 6.60 12.37 -12.85
CA ASN A 18 5.96 11.99 -14.11
C ASN A 18 4.92 10.90 -13.87
N PHE A 19 4.05 11.10 -12.89
CA PHE A 19 3.02 10.13 -12.54
C PHE A 19 1.88 10.15 -13.58
N ASP A 20 1.69 9.03 -14.27
CA ASP A 20 0.60 8.84 -15.22
C ASP A 20 -0.68 8.44 -14.48
N HIS A 21 -1.63 9.37 -14.41
CA HIS A 21 -2.93 9.15 -13.77
C HIS A 21 -3.86 8.25 -14.59
N GLU A 22 -3.71 8.22 -15.93
CA GLU A 22 -4.59 7.46 -16.81
C GLU A 22 -4.32 5.96 -16.66
N SER A 23 -3.04 5.56 -16.68
CA SER A 23 -2.63 4.17 -16.52
C SER A 23 -2.65 3.66 -15.07
N TYR A 24 -2.95 4.52 -14.09
CA TYR A 24 -3.01 4.09 -12.70
C TYR A 24 -4.21 3.16 -12.45
N GLY A 25 -3.92 1.97 -11.90
CA GLY A 25 -4.88 0.86 -11.81
C GLY A 25 -5.99 0.98 -10.76
N TRP A 26 -6.07 2.10 -10.03
CA TRP A 26 -7.14 2.33 -9.05
C TRP A 26 -7.76 3.71 -9.26
N LYS A 27 -9.09 3.80 -9.15
CA LYS A 27 -9.87 5.03 -9.39
C LYS A 27 -10.76 5.34 -8.18
N ALA A 28 -10.85 6.61 -7.81
CA ALA A 28 -11.51 7.02 -6.57
C ALA A 28 -13.05 7.01 -6.64
N ASN A 29 -13.62 6.94 -7.84
CA ASN A 29 -15.06 6.94 -8.11
C ASN A 29 -15.65 5.54 -8.30
N ILE A 30 -14.89 4.50 -7.96
CA ILE A 30 -15.35 3.10 -7.96
C ILE A 30 -15.61 2.69 -6.51
N ASP A 31 -16.78 2.08 -6.27
CA ASP A 31 -17.02 1.31 -5.07
C ASP A 31 -16.41 -0.09 -5.25
N TYR A 32 -15.30 -0.36 -4.57
CA TYR A 32 -14.59 -1.62 -4.67
C TYR A 32 -15.16 -2.72 -3.77
N ARG A 33 -16.15 -2.41 -2.94
CA ARG A 33 -16.95 -3.43 -2.24
C ARG A 33 -17.97 -4.04 -3.18
N GLU A 34 -18.66 -3.19 -3.94
CA GLU A 34 -19.65 -3.62 -4.93
C GLU A 34 -18.98 -4.16 -6.22
N HIS A 35 -17.80 -3.65 -6.56
CA HIS A 35 -17.03 -4.06 -7.74
C HIS A 35 -15.63 -4.60 -7.40
N PRO A 36 -15.52 -5.70 -6.63
CA PRO A 36 -14.24 -6.26 -6.23
C PRO A 36 -13.42 -6.75 -7.43
N GLU A 37 -14.05 -7.15 -8.53
CA GLU A 37 -13.41 -7.56 -9.78
C GLU A 37 -12.55 -6.48 -10.44
N LEU A 38 -12.86 -5.21 -10.17
CA LEU A 38 -12.07 -4.07 -10.65
C LEU A 38 -10.85 -3.79 -9.77
N TYR A 39 -10.76 -4.42 -8.59
CA TYR A 39 -9.64 -4.26 -7.68
C TYR A 39 -8.43 -5.08 -8.13
N ARG A 40 -7.35 -4.39 -8.51
CA ARG A 40 -6.04 -5.02 -8.73
C ARG A 40 -5.25 -5.08 -7.43
N ILE A 41 -4.63 -6.22 -7.12
CA ILE A 41 -3.66 -6.30 -6.02
C ILE A 41 -2.36 -5.59 -6.43
N GLY A 42 -2.11 -4.44 -5.79
CA GLY A 42 -0.93 -3.60 -6.05
C GLY A 42 0.33 -4.00 -5.29
N ARG A 43 1.46 -3.39 -5.66
CA ARG A 43 2.72 -3.55 -4.90
C ARG A 43 2.69 -2.66 -3.64
N GLY A 44 3.04 -3.23 -2.50
CA GLY A 44 3.09 -2.51 -1.22
C GLY A 44 1.76 -1.84 -0.89
N GLU A 45 1.78 -0.50 -0.82
CA GLU A 45 0.66 0.36 -0.39
C GLU A 45 -0.15 0.95 -1.55
N GLN A 46 0.10 0.53 -2.80
CA GLN A 46 -0.63 1.07 -3.96
C GLN A 46 -2.15 0.88 -3.82
N GLY A 47 -2.91 1.93 -4.14
CA GLY A 47 -4.38 1.98 -4.05
C GLY A 47 -4.95 2.29 -2.67
N VAL A 48 -4.15 2.26 -1.58
CA VAL A 48 -4.66 2.30 -0.20
C VAL A 48 -5.42 3.58 0.18
N LEU A 49 -5.02 4.71 -0.40
CA LEU A 49 -5.66 6.02 -0.18
C LEU A 49 -6.69 6.39 -1.26
N ILE A 50 -7.06 5.43 -2.12
CA ILE A 50 -7.93 5.64 -3.29
C ILE A 50 -9.16 4.75 -3.24
N CYS A 51 -9.01 3.46 -2.90
CA CYS A 51 -10.10 2.50 -2.98
C CYS A 51 -11.19 2.82 -1.95
N GLN A 52 -12.37 3.17 -2.43
CA GLN A 52 -13.56 3.36 -1.62
C GLN A 52 -14.36 2.05 -1.53
N PRO A 53 -15.14 1.84 -0.46
CA PRO A 53 -15.33 2.72 0.72
C PRO A 53 -14.25 2.57 1.79
N TYR A 54 -13.35 1.60 1.65
CA TYR A 54 -12.36 1.21 2.65
C TYR A 54 -11.43 2.34 3.10
N LYS A 55 -11.07 3.25 2.21
CA LYS A 55 -10.33 4.46 2.60
C LYS A 55 -11.08 5.23 3.68
N ASN A 56 -12.37 5.49 3.47
CA ASN A 56 -13.18 6.27 4.41
C ASN A 56 -13.42 5.52 5.73
N GLU A 57 -13.47 4.20 5.70
CA GLU A 57 -13.66 3.38 6.89
C GLU A 57 -12.38 3.22 7.72
N ILE A 58 -11.21 3.06 7.07
CA ILE A 58 -9.96 2.71 7.75
C ILE A 58 -9.10 3.95 8.07
N CYS A 59 -9.02 4.92 7.16
CA CYS A 59 -8.16 6.11 7.32
C CYS A 59 -8.45 6.94 8.60
N PRO A 60 -9.70 7.09 9.07
CA PRO A 60 -9.98 7.79 10.32
C PRO A 60 -9.26 7.18 11.53
N HIS A 61 -9.03 5.87 11.53
CA HIS A 61 -8.36 5.16 12.60
C HIS A 61 -6.83 5.14 12.47
N TRP A 62 -6.28 5.60 11.35
CA TRP A 62 -4.85 5.53 11.06
C TRP A 62 -4.06 6.69 11.70
N ARG A 63 -3.42 6.44 12.85
CA ARG A 63 -2.70 7.42 13.67
C ARG A 63 -1.43 6.81 14.24
N PHE A 64 -0.37 7.61 14.34
CA PHE A 64 0.95 7.15 14.83
C PHE A 64 1.77 8.31 15.38
N LYS A 65 1.12 9.36 15.92
CA LYS A 65 1.86 10.51 16.46
C LYS A 65 2.64 10.09 17.71
N THR A 66 2.01 9.31 18.58
CA THR A 66 2.61 8.75 19.79
C THR A 66 2.61 7.23 19.76
N ILE A 67 3.32 6.59 20.69
CA ILE A 67 3.25 5.12 20.89
C ILE A 67 1.80 4.69 21.17
N GLU A 68 1.11 5.37 22.09
CA GLU A 68 -0.26 5.05 22.46
C GLU A 68 -1.21 5.10 21.25
N GLN A 69 -1.11 6.16 20.43
CA GLN A 69 -1.89 6.25 19.20
C GLN A 69 -1.55 5.15 18.20
N ALA A 70 -0.28 4.74 18.12
CA ALA A 70 0.13 3.67 17.23
C ALA A 70 -0.48 2.32 17.66
N ILE A 71 -0.52 2.02 18.96
CA ILE A 71 -1.17 0.82 19.52
C ILE A 71 -2.67 0.83 19.18
N GLN A 72 -3.38 1.89 19.58
CA GLN A 72 -4.83 2.01 19.31
C GLN A 72 -5.15 1.92 17.82
N SER A 73 -4.32 2.54 16.99
CA SER A 73 -4.49 2.54 15.54
C SER A 73 -4.23 1.17 14.92
N SER A 74 -3.11 0.52 15.26
CA SER A 74 -2.76 -0.79 14.70
C SER A 74 -3.78 -1.84 15.11
N ASP A 75 -4.23 -1.82 16.36
CA ASP A 75 -5.21 -2.77 16.87
C ASP A 75 -6.57 -2.56 16.20
N LYS A 76 -7.03 -1.31 16.07
CA LYS A 76 -8.31 -1.04 15.41
C LYS A 76 -8.31 -1.43 13.95
N ILE A 77 -7.22 -1.17 13.23
CA ILE A 77 -7.10 -1.55 11.82
C ILE A 77 -6.99 -3.08 11.68
N TYR A 78 -6.32 -3.75 12.61
CA TYR A 78 -6.26 -5.22 12.64
C TYR A 78 -7.63 -5.84 12.95
N GLU A 79 -8.41 -5.25 13.83
CA GLU A 79 -9.81 -5.64 14.07
C GLU A 79 -10.65 -5.50 12.79
N LEU A 80 -10.55 -4.37 12.08
CA LEU A 80 -11.22 -4.19 10.78
C LEU A 80 -10.77 -5.24 9.76
N PHE A 81 -9.48 -5.55 9.69
CA PHE A 81 -8.95 -6.62 8.85
C PHE A 81 -9.63 -7.96 9.13
N LEU A 82 -9.73 -8.38 10.40
CA LEU A 82 -10.41 -9.62 10.78
C LEU A 82 -11.91 -9.59 10.42
N ASN A 83 -12.58 -8.45 10.64
CA ASN A 83 -13.99 -8.29 10.30
C ASN A 83 -14.23 -8.44 8.79
N TYR A 84 -13.39 -7.85 7.95
CA TYR A 84 -13.49 -8.03 6.50
C TYR A 84 -13.26 -9.50 6.08
N LEU A 85 -12.27 -10.18 6.68
CA LEU A 85 -12.08 -11.61 6.44
C LEU A 85 -13.33 -12.43 6.80
N HIS A 86 -13.93 -12.17 7.96
CA HIS A 86 -15.16 -12.86 8.38
C HIS A 86 -16.35 -12.61 7.44
N GLN A 87 -16.39 -11.45 6.80
CA GLN A 87 -17.41 -11.08 5.82
C GLN A 87 -17.10 -11.60 4.40
N ASN A 88 -16.00 -12.35 4.22
CA ASN A 88 -15.45 -12.74 2.92
C ASN A 88 -15.13 -11.53 2.01
N ASP A 89 -14.88 -10.37 2.59
CA ASP A 89 -14.49 -9.15 1.89
C ASP A 89 -12.97 -9.09 1.74
N PHE A 90 -12.47 -9.66 0.64
CA PHE A 90 -11.03 -9.66 0.36
C PHE A 90 -10.47 -8.23 0.19
N VAL A 91 -11.20 -7.34 -0.49
CA VAL A 91 -10.66 -6.03 -0.83
C VAL A 91 -10.51 -5.19 0.43
N GLY A 92 -11.51 -5.21 1.31
CA GLY A 92 -11.41 -4.59 2.64
C GLY A 92 -10.26 -5.15 3.45
N ALA A 93 -10.08 -6.47 3.46
CA ALA A 93 -8.97 -7.11 4.16
C ALA A 93 -7.59 -6.66 3.61
N ASP A 94 -7.37 -6.66 2.29
CA ASP A 94 -6.10 -6.17 1.73
C ASP A 94 -5.91 -4.66 1.97
N MET A 95 -6.97 -3.85 1.94
CA MET A 95 -6.88 -2.44 2.30
C MET A 95 -6.42 -2.25 3.76
N ALA A 96 -7.03 -2.94 4.72
CA ALA A 96 -6.64 -2.87 6.12
C ALA A 96 -5.18 -3.33 6.33
N ARG A 97 -4.78 -4.44 5.71
CA ARG A 97 -3.40 -4.92 5.72
C ARG A 97 -2.41 -3.92 5.10
N LYS A 98 -2.80 -3.19 4.05
CA LYS A 98 -2.00 -2.10 3.46
C LYS A 98 -1.91 -0.88 4.38
N TYR A 99 -2.96 -0.52 5.11
CA TYR A 99 -2.91 0.55 6.11
C TYR A 99 -1.94 0.20 7.25
N LEU A 100 -1.90 -1.06 7.70
CA LEU A 100 -0.90 -1.53 8.67
C LEU A 100 0.52 -1.38 8.13
N GLN A 101 0.76 -1.81 6.89
CA GLN A 101 2.04 -1.61 6.21
C GLN A 101 2.41 -0.12 6.12
N MET A 102 1.46 0.72 5.71
CA MET A 102 1.66 2.16 5.60
C MET A 102 1.96 2.81 6.96
N GLY A 103 1.35 2.32 8.05
CA GLY A 103 1.68 2.74 9.41
C GLY A 103 3.14 2.45 9.78
N PHE A 104 3.63 1.26 9.43
CA PHE A 104 5.04 0.89 9.62
C PHE A 104 5.97 1.78 8.79
N THR A 105 5.74 1.90 7.49
CA THR A 105 6.67 2.63 6.59
C THR A 105 6.69 4.13 6.89
N ARG A 106 5.54 4.73 7.23
CA ARG A 106 5.43 6.15 7.57
C ARG A 106 6.05 6.46 8.92
N SER A 107 5.78 5.65 9.93
CA SER A 107 6.43 5.79 11.24
C SER A 107 7.95 5.64 11.11
N ARG A 108 8.42 4.64 10.35
CA ARG A 108 9.87 4.44 10.12
C ARG A 108 10.49 5.62 9.38
N ARG A 109 9.80 6.21 8.42
CA ARG A 109 10.28 7.44 7.74
C ARG A 109 10.47 8.60 8.71
N TYR A 110 9.54 8.81 9.63
CA TYR A 110 9.66 9.87 10.64
C TYR A 110 10.69 9.55 11.73
N ALA A 111 10.94 8.28 12.02
CA ALA A 111 12.04 7.87 12.86
C ALA A 111 13.39 8.23 12.23
N ASN A 112 13.53 7.97 10.92
CA ASN A 112 14.74 8.24 10.15
C ASN A 112 14.96 9.73 9.87
N HIS A 113 13.88 10.49 9.67
CA HIS A 113 13.94 11.92 9.37
C HIS A 113 12.76 12.63 10.06
N THR A 114 13.01 13.29 11.19
CA THR A 114 11.96 13.92 12.01
C THR A 114 11.19 15.00 11.25
N SER A 115 11.88 15.74 10.39
CA SER A 115 11.29 16.75 9.49
C SER A 115 10.33 16.18 8.43
N GLY A 116 10.26 14.85 8.30
CA GLY A 116 9.51 14.15 7.24
C GLY A 116 10.15 14.27 5.85
N ARG A 117 11.22 15.06 5.68
CA ARG A 117 11.93 15.23 4.41
C ARG A 117 13.03 14.17 4.32
N LYS A 118 12.96 13.32 3.28
CA LYS A 118 13.96 12.29 3.00
C LYS A 118 15.04 12.76 2.02
N TYR A 119 14.68 13.65 1.10
CA TYR A 119 15.54 14.07 -0.01
C TYR A 119 15.89 15.55 0.12
N ASP A 120 17.13 15.90 -0.24
CA ASP A 120 17.51 17.30 -0.43
C ASP A 120 16.67 17.93 -1.56
N LYS A 121 16.35 19.22 -1.40
CA LYS A 121 15.47 19.93 -2.35
C LYS A 121 16.13 20.23 -3.69
N LYS A 122 17.45 20.41 -3.71
CA LYS A 122 18.21 20.82 -4.89
C LYS A 122 18.85 19.62 -5.58
N THR A 123 19.47 18.74 -4.80
CA THR A 123 20.24 17.62 -5.36
C THR A 123 19.42 16.34 -5.50
N PHE A 124 18.30 16.21 -4.78
CA PHE A 124 17.52 14.98 -4.62
C PHE A 124 18.28 13.82 -3.94
N ASP A 125 19.40 14.11 -3.29
CA ASP A 125 20.14 13.11 -2.51
C ASP A 125 19.39 12.75 -1.22
N ILE A 126 19.62 11.54 -0.72
CA ILE A 126 19.04 11.10 0.56
C ILE A 126 19.75 11.83 1.70
N LEU A 127 18.96 12.48 2.57
CA LEU A 127 19.47 13.13 3.77
C LEU A 127 19.98 12.07 4.76
N PRO A 128 20.96 12.41 5.61
CA PRO A 128 21.37 11.55 6.72
C PRO A 128 20.19 11.18 7.61
N GLN A 129 20.27 10.00 8.21
CA GLN A 129 19.30 9.59 9.22
C GLN A 129 19.62 10.28 10.55
N GLU A 130 18.59 10.52 11.36
CA GLU A 130 18.74 10.99 12.73
C GLU A 130 19.58 10.00 13.55
N GLU A 131 20.41 10.49 14.47
CA GLU A 131 21.21 9.62 15.35
C GLU A 131 20.33 8.65 16.16
N THR A 132 19.13 9.11 16.57
CA THR A 132 18.17 8.33 17.36
C THR A 132 17.16 7.52 16.53
N HIS A 133 17.38 7.37 15.22
CA HIS A 133 16.42 6.74 14.31
C HIS A 133 16.03 5.29 14.68
N MET A 134 16.86 4.60 15.46
CA MET A 134 16.62 3.23 15.90
C MET A 134 15.75 3.13 17.15
N ASN A 135 15.77 4.13 18.03
CA ASN A 135 15.22 4.03 19.39
C ASN A 135 14.21 5.14 19.76
N ASN A 136 14.04 6.16 18.92
CA ASN A 136 13.04 7.20 19.16
C ASN A 136 11.59 6.66 19.14
N GLU A 137 10.66 7.49 19.61
CA GLU A 137 9.24 7.12 19.71
C GLU A 137 8.65 6.62 18.38
N LYS A 138 9.06 7.21 17.25
CA LYS A 138 8.60 6.79 15.92
C LYS A 138 9.13 5.43 15.49
N ALA A 139 10.34 5.06 15.91
CA ALA A 139 10.88 3.72 15.70
C ALA A 139 10.03 2.68 16.45
N GLN A 140 9.56 3.01 17.65
CA GLN A 140 8.66 2.16 18.43
C GLN A 140 7.27 2.07 17.79
N SER A 141 6.66 3.20 17.40
CA SER A 141 5.41 3.20 16.62
C SER A 141 5.53 2.34 15.36
N ALA A 142 6.67 2.39 14.67
CA ALA A 142 6.89 1.57 13.48
C ALA A 142 6.88 0.07 13.81
N ASN A 143 7.51 -0.34 14.91
CA ASN A 143 7.54 -1.76 15.31
C ASN A 143 6.14 -2.29 15.64
N ILE A 144 5.32 -1.50 16.35
CA ILE A 144 3.92 -1.85 16.66
C ILE A 144 3.12 -2.14 15.37
N PHE A 145 3.19 -1.24 14.38
CA PHE A 145 2.54 -1.49 13.09
C PHE A 145 3.13 -2.67 12.33
N LYS A 146 4.45 -2.89 12.45
CA LYS A 146 5.13 -4.00 11.77
C LYS A 146 4.61 -5.34 12.28
N GLU A 147 4.44 -5.49 13.57
CA GLU A 147 3.90 -6.72 14.18
C GLU A 147 2.51 -7.03 13.61
N LYS A 148 1.56 -6.11 13.70
CA LYS A 148 0.20 -6.27 13.14
C LYS A 148 0.19 -6.45 11.63
N TRP A 149 1.06 -5.74 10.90
CA TRP A 149 1.19 -5.94 9.45
C TRP A 149 1.64 -7.37 9.12
N PHE A 150 2.62 -7.92 9.84
CA PHE A 150 3.10 -9.27 9.62
C PHE A 150 2.05 -10.31 10.03
N GLU A 151 1.33 -10.11 11.13
CA GLU A 151 0.17 -10.94 11.50
C GLU A 151 -0.86 -10.99 10.35
N ALA A 152 -1.30 -9.83 9.86
CA ALA A 152 -2.29 -9.76 8.77
C ALA A 152 -1.77 -10.34 7.46
N LYS A 153 -0.51 -10.06 7.11
CA LYS A 153 0.14 -10.58 5.89
C LYS A 153 0.30 -12.10 5.92
N ASN A 154 0.57 -12.66 7.11
CA ASN A 154 0.83 -14.08 7.28
C ASN A 154 -0.43 -14.90 7.57
N ASN A 155 -1.58 -14.26 7.82
CA ASN A 155 -2.86 -14.94 8.01
C ASN A 155 -3.21 -15.85 6.81
N GLU A 156 -3.51 -17.12 7.09
CA GLU A 156 -3.71 -18.13 6.05
C GLU A 156 -4.99 -17.89 5.21
N LEU A 157 -6.09 -17.50 5.86
CA LEU A 157 -7.34 -17.17 5.17
C LEU A 157 -7.14 -15.98 4.21
N TYR A 158 -6.43 -14.94 4.65
CA TYR A 158 -6.06 -13.82 3.79
C TYR A 158 -5.25 -14.26 2.58
N LYS A 159 -4.23 -15.12 2.76
CA LYS A 159 -3.42 -15.62 1.64
C LYS A 159 -4.26 -16.41 0.64
N GLU A 160 -5.17 -17.25 1.13
CA GLU A 160 -6.10 -18.01 0.30
C GLU A 160 -7.00 -17.08 -0.52
N MET A 161 -7.66 -16.11 0.13
CA MET A 161 -8.51 -15.12 -0.54
C MET A 161 -7.72 -14.29 -1.55
N ALA A 162 -6.49 -13.89 -1.23
CA ALA A 162 -5.61 -13.16 -2.14
C ALA A 162 -5.29 -13.97 -3.41
N ASN A 163 -5.02 -15.27 -3.26
CA ASN A 163 -4.76 -16.15 -4.40
C ASN A 163 -6.01 -16.31 -5.27
N LYS A 164 -7.18 -16.56 -4.66
CA LYS A 164 -8.46 -16.63 -5.37
C LYS A 164 -8.74 -15.35 -6.15
N HIS A 165 -8.51 -14.19 -5.52
CA HIS A 165 -8.71 -12.89 -6.15
C HIS A 165 -7.79 -12.66 -7.35
N ARG A 166 -6.50 -13.03 -7.26
CA ARG A 166 -5.56 -12.94 -8.40
C ARG A 166 -6.07 -13.72 -9.60
N THR A 167 -6.45 -14.99 -9.37
CA THR A 167 -6.95 -15.85 -10.44
C THR A 167 -8.24 -15.30 -11.06
N MET A 168 -9.18 -14.80 -10.26
CA MET A 168 -10.39 -14.14 -10.75
C MET A 168 -10.06 -12.91 -11.60
N TYR A 169 -9.21 -12.03 -11.08
CA TYR A 169 -8.82 -10.81 -11.77
C TYR A 169 -8.16 -11.11 -13.13
N GLU A 170 -7.23 -12.05 -13.19
CA GLU A 170 -6.55 -12.46 -14.43
C GLU A 170 -7.53 -13.01 -15.48
N LYS A 171 -8.49 -13.84 -15.07
CA LYS A 171 -9.54 -14.36 -15.96
C LYS A 171 -10.39 -13.23 -16.54
N ASN A 172 -10.83 -12.29 -15.70
CA ASN A 172 -11.65 -11.16 -16.13
C ASN A 172 -10.93 -10.26 -17.13
N GLN A 173 -9.62 -10.06 -16.96
CA GLN A 173 -8.82 -9.30 -17.93
C GLN A 173 -8.73 -10.02 -19.29
N GLN A 174 -8.55 -11.34 -19.29
CA GLN A 174 -8.53 -12.14 -20.53
C GLN A 174 -9.86 -12.10 -21.26
N GLU A 175 -10.97 -12.24 -20.54
CA GLU A 175 -12.32 -12.15 -21.12
C GLU A 175 -12.62 -10.77 -21.70
N THR A 176 -12.23 -9.71 -20.99
CA THR A 176 -12.37 -8.34 -21.47
C THR A 176 -11.59 -8.13 -22.76
N GLN A 177 -10.35 -8.61 -22.83
CA GLN A 177 -9.53 -8.51 -24.03
C GLN A 177 -10.12 -9.31 -25.20
N ARG A 178 -10.66 -10.52 -24.95
CA ARG A 178 -11.35 -11.31 -25.98
C ARG A 178 -12.56 -10.58 -26.54
N LYS A 179 -13.39 -9.97 -25.69
CA LYS A 179 -14.55 -9.17 -26.11
C LYS A 179 -14.16 -7.96 -26.96
N ILE A 180 -13.05 -7.29 -26.62
CA ILE A 180 -12.53 -6.17 -27.41
C ILE A 180 -12.05 -6.65 -28.78
N ASN A 181 -11.32 -7.76 -28.83
CA ASN A 181 -10.79 -8.31 -30.09
C ASN A 181 -11.90 -8.80 -31.03
N ASN A 182 -13.00 -9.34 -30.49
CA ASN A 182 -14.13 -9.83 -31.28
C ASN A 182 -15.08 -8.71 -31.77
N LYS A 183 -14.90 -7.47 -31.30
CA LYS A 183 -15.66 -6.28 -31.74
C LYS A 183 -14.93 -5.44 -32.79
N LYS A 184 -13.69 -5.81 -33.13
CA LYS A 184 -12.91 -5.23 -34.23
C LYS A 184 -12.94 -6.15 -35.43
#